data_AF-A0A815MLW0-F1
#
_entry.id   AF-A0A815MLW0-F1
#
_cell.length_a   1.000
_cell.length_b   1.000
_cell.length_c   1.000
_cell.angle_alpha   90.00
_cell.angle_beta   90.00
_cell.angle_gamma   90.00
#
_symmetry.space_group_name_H-M   'P 1'
#
loop_
_entity.id
_entity.type
_entity.pdbx_description
1 polymer ?
#
loop_
_entity_poly.entity_id
_entity_poly.type
_entity_poly.pdbx_seq_one_letter_code
_entity_poly.pdbx_strand_id
1 'polypeptide(L)'
;MIQNLFIFIFLLSSIKTRVLKSLRVLRVRNNYSENFLFDIASKLISAETGSHHHQQHNIDLHTLPFCGETQAKGLLKLWNITRFDQLSYTLSLKLIKFHPQLVLILLDNQLQESLKLQKSYDVGDFFSENEKIFSKLCHGQSSLFYQQLCQYVLDLLGKGIRSSQSSQALPQFISTYTKQYFHHAPQQMIELLKLVTTDQDIQAKQSWSSTLPSLEFPRNFSQQDYIQVFMVLYERISNLDTILSIFFTNQTLNNLYSIEKRRKYFFEQIIQQKIGEQKFLKKLYPVASFYNTLTVLQEYPQLTSSLSKYLLIQEEKEEQVDAIKKLKYLEYDYLEPNYDNYLNLMKQTNADVSQRLQNILSLLKCAIRNRQCEEKVLIFIEKSLVNEQLMIIEGLINTMTKYDNYYHLNLIIKYEQIFETIFNYAFIHKQRTSSTLSKIFTYAIHLIIHVEQCKSKKLQTEILTFANKLIKR
;
A
#
# COMPACT_ATOMS: atom_id res chain seq x y z
N MET A 1 44.38 -33.45 21.37
CA MET A 1 44.87 -32.10 21.75
C MET A 1 44.20 -30.97 20.96
N ILE A 2 44.10 -31.06 19.62
CA ILE A 2 43.50 -30.00 18.78
C ILE A 2 41.99 -29.78 19.03
N GLN A 3 41.21 -30.84 19.29
CA GLN A 3 39.78 -30.73 19.62
C GLN A 3 39.50 -30.04 20.98
N ASN A 4 40.34 -30.29 21.99
CA ASN A 4 40.22 -29.63 23.30
C ASN A 4 40.59 -28.14 23.23
N LEU A 5 41.52 -27.76 22.34
CA LEU A 5 41.84 -26.36 22.07
C LEU A 5 40.67 -25.64 21.40
N PHE A 6 40.01 -26.27 20.42
CA PHE A 6 38.82 -25.71 19.77
C PHE A 6 37.65 -25.54 20.74
N ILE A 7 37.37 -26.53 21.59
CA ILE A 7 36.31 -26.44 22.61
C ILE A 7 36.62 -25.35 23.63
N PHE A 8 37.89 -25.21 24.04
CA PHE A 8 38.34 -24.16 24.96
C PHE A 8 38.25 -22.75 24.36
N ILE A 9 38.65 -22.58 23.09
CA ILE A 9 38.51 -21.32 22.33
C ILE A 9 37.01 -20.98 22.14
N PHE A 10 36.17 -21.97 21.86
CA PHE A 10 34.72 -21.77 21.69
C PHE A 10 34.03 -21.42 23.02
N LEU A 11 34.45 -22.03 24.13
CA LEU A 11 34.00 -21.71 25.49
C LEU A 11 34.43 -20.30 25.92
N LEU A 12 35.68 -19.90 25.65
CA LEU A 12 36.18 -18.54 25.89
C LEU A 12 35.42 -17.49 25.08
N SER A 13 35.17 -17.74 23.79
CA SER A 13 34.35 -16.88 22.92
C SER A 13 32.89 -16.75 23.41
N SER A 14 32.30 -17.85 23.90
CA SER A 14 30.96 -17.91 24.48
C SER A 14 30.85 -17.13 25.80
N ILE A 15 31.82 -17.29 26.71
CA ILE A 15 31.89 -16.55 27.99
C ILE A 15 32.12 -15.06 27.71
N LYS A 16 33.01 -14.71 26.79
CA LYS A 16 33.27 -13.32 26.35
C LYS A 16 32.02 -12.63 25.82
N THR A 17 31.29 -13.29 24.93
CA THR A 17 30.04 -12.75 24.37
C THR A 17 28.98 -12.59 25.46
N ARG A 18 28.94 -13.50 26.46
CA ARG A 18 28.05 -13.39 27.63
C ARG A 18 28.46 -12.24 28.55
N VAL A 19 29.75 -12.06 28.86
CA VAL A 19 30.26 -10.96 29.71
C VAL A 19 30.02 -9.60 29.06
N LEU A 20 30.32 -9.45 27.76
CA LEU A 20 30.05 -8.21 27.03
C LEU A 20 28.54 -7.91 26.92
N LYS A 21 27.70 -8.95 26.76
CA LYS A 21 26.23 -8.80 26.84
C LYS A 21 25.78 -8.41 28.25
N SER A 22 26.35 -8.99 29.30
CA SER A 22 26.03 -8.66 30.70
C SER A 22 26.46 -7.24 31.07
N LEU A 23 27.63 -6.78 30.63
CA LEU A 23 28.08 -5.38 30.79
C LEU A 23 27.13 -4.42 30.09
N ARG A 24 26.59 -4.80 28.92
CA ARG A 24 25.57 -4.00 28.21
C ARG A 24 24.24 -3.95 28.97
N VAL A 25 23.80 -5.05 29.59
CA VAL A 25 22.60 -5.07 30.44
C VAL A 25 22.80 -4.23 31.70
N LEU A 26 24.00 -4.24 32.29
CA LEU A 26 24.37 -3.40 33.42
C LEU A 26 24.40 -1.91 33.06
N ARG A 27 24.86 -1.53 31.86
CA ARG A 27 24.77 -0.14 31.35
C ARG A 27 23.33 0.35 31.32
N VAL A 28 22.42 -0.45 30.77
CA VAL A 28 21.01 -0.07 30.56
C VAL A 28 20.22 -0.05 31.88
N ARG A 29 20.55 -0.91 32.86
CA ARG A 29 19.81 -0.99 34.13
C ARG A 29 20.31 -0.05 35.23
N ASN A 30 21.61 0.26 35.30
CA ASN A 30 22.21 0.83 36.51
C ASN A 30 22.91 2.19 36.30
N ASN A 31 22.83 2.82 35.11
CA ASN A 31 23.44 4.14 34.84
C ASN A 31 24.93 4.26 35.24
N TYR A 32 25.73 3.20 35.08
CA TYR A 32 27.18 3.28 35.30
C TYR A 32 27.86 4.25 34.34
N SER A 33 28.92 4.92 34.79
CA SER A 33 29.64 5.91 33.98
C SER A 33 30.29 5.29 32.74
N GLU A 34 30.28 6.04 31.62
CA GLU A 34 30.75 5.56 30.32
C GLU A 34 32.24 5.17 30.35
N ASN A 35 33.05 5.94 31.09
CA ASN A 35 34.48 5.67 31.29
C ASN A 35 34.73 4.32 31.98
N PHE A 36 33.92 3.99 32.99
CA PHE A 36 34.09 2.75 33.76
C PHE A 36 33.85 1.49 32.90
N LEU A 37 32.78 1.51 32.10
CA LEU A 37 32.45 0.38 31.22
C LEU A 37 33.41 0.27 30.03
N PHE A 38 33.87 1.40 29.49
CA PHE A 38 34.89 1.44 28.45
C PHE A 38 36.22 0.86 28.95
N ASP A 39 36.68 1.26 30.14
CA ASP A 39 37.95 0.78 30.71
C ASP A 39 37.92 -0.74 30.98
N ILE A 40 36.79 -1.27 31.45
CA ILE A 40 36.60 -2.71 31.64
C ILE A 40 36.58 -3.44 30.30
N ALA A 41 35.83 -2.95 29.32
CA ALA A 41 35.77 -3.57 28.00
C ALA A 41 37.15 -3.54 27.30
N SER A 42 37.85 -2.41 27.37
CA SER A 42 39.19 -2.22 26.80
C SER A 42 40.19 -3.18 27.42
N LYS A 43 40.25 -3.28 28.75
CA LYS A 43 41.13 -4.22 29.47
C LYS A 43 40.81 -5.69 29.17
N LEU A 44 39.53 -6.04 29.08
CA LEU A 44 39.10 -7.40 28.74
C LEU A 44 39.50 -7.80 27.32
N ILE A 45 39.45 -6.86 26.38
CA ILE A 45 39.77 -7.13 24.97
C ILE A 45 41.29 -7.06 24.74
N SER A 46 42.01 -6.17 25.42
CA SER A 46 43.47 -6.04 25.35
C SER A 46 44.24 -7.20 25.99
N ALA A 47 43.68 -7.82 27.04
CA ALA A 47 44.27 -8.98 27.70
C ALA A 47 44.33 -10.24 26.80
N GLU A 48 43.61 -10.24 25.68
CA GLU A 48 43.46 -11.37 24.76
C GLU A 48 44.34 -11.23 23.49
N THR A 49 44.75 -10.00 23.18
CA THR A 49 45.47 -9.63 21.95
C THR A 49 46.90 -9.24 22.31
N GLY A 50 47.83 -10.21 22.26
CA GLY A 50 49.25 -9.96 22.48
C GLY A 50 49.79 -8.87 21.56
N SER A 51 50.26 -7.77 22.18
CA SER A 51 51.12 -6.66 21.70
C SER A 51 51.49 -6.54 20.21
N HIS A 52 50.52 -6.60 19.29
CA HIS A 52 50.73 -6.29 17.87
C HIS A 52 49.79 -5.18 17.40
N HIS A 53 50.34 -4.11 16.81
CA HIS A 53 49.64 -2.88 16.44
C HIS A 53 48.40 -3.07 15.53
N HIS A 54 48.31 -4.16 14.75
CA HIS A 54 47.11 -4.47 13.96
C HIS A 54 45.92 -4.96 14.78
N GLN A 55 46.14 -5.46 16.01
CA GLN A 55 45.06 -5.88 16.90
C GLN A 55 44.39 -4.70 17.59
N GLN A 56 45.07 -3.56 17.71
CA GLN A 56 44.53 -2.37 18.38
C GLN A 56 43.28 -1.82 17.71
N HIS A 57 43.25 -1.77 16.37
CA HIS A 57 42.04 -1.44 15.61
C HIS A 57 40.88 -2.42 15.86
N ASN A 58 41.16 -3.71 16.03
CA ASN A 58 40.12 -4.71 16.34
C ASN A 58 39.61 -4.54 17.77
N ILE A 59 40.50 -4.30 18.74
CA ILE A 59 40.16 -4.01 20.14
C ILE A 59 39.21 -2.80 20.18
N ASP A 60 39.61 -1.71 19.54
CA ASP A 60 38.87 -0.45 19.50
C ASP A 60 37.51 -0.59 18.76
N LEU A 61 37.42 -1.45 17.74
CA LEU A 61 36.15 -1.78 17.07
C LEU A 61 35.19 -2.58 17.98
N HIS A 62 35.72 -3.35 18.93
CA HIS A 62 34.94 -4.13 19.88
C HIS A 62 34.56 -3.32 21.14
N THR A 63 35.28 -2.24 21.46
CA THR A 63 34.95 -1.31 22.56
C THR A 63 33.95 -0.23 22.18
N LEU A 64 33.74 0.02 20.88
CA LEU A 64 32.77 0.99 20.34
C LEU A 64 31.36 0.98 20.98
N PRO A 65 30.76 -0.19 21.31
CA PRO A 65 29.46 -0.26 22.01
C PRO A 65 29.45 0.31 23.44
N PHE A 66 30.63 0.50 24.03
CA PHE A 66 30.83 0.95 25.41
C PHE A 66 31.40 2.36 25.48
N CYS A 67 31.81 2.93 24.35
CA CYS A 67 32.24 4.31 24.26
C CYS A 67 31.06 5.27 24.52
N GLY A 68 31.37 6.42 25.11
CA GLY A 68 30.60 7.65 24.93
C GLY A 68 30.86 8.28 23.56
N GLU A 69 30.06 9.28 23.18
CA GLU A 69 30.15 9.91 21.85
C GLU A 69 31.52 10.58 21.62
N THR A 70 32.06 11.26 22.64
CA THR A 70 33.36 11.94 22.58
C THR A 70 34.51 10.96 22.38
N GLN A 71 34.45 9.80 23.03
CA GLN A 71 35.44 8.72 22.92
C GLN A 71 35.36 8.06 21.54
N ALA A 72 34.15 7.75 21.07
CA ALA A 72 33.95 7.20 19.73
C ALA A 72 34.44 8.17 18.65
N LYS A 73 34.20 9.48 18.80
CA LYS A 73 34.78 10.52 17.93
C LYS A 73 36.30 10.56 17.99
N GLY A 74 36.90 10.38 19.17
CA GLY A 74 38.35 10.26 19.35
C GLY A 74 38.93 9.06 18.59
N LEU A 75 38.28 7.90 18.67
CA LEU A 75 38.68 6.69 17.94
C LEU A 75 38.64 6.89 16.43
N LEU A 76 37.56 7.50 15.91
CA LEU A 76 37.45 7.81 14.48
C LEU A 76 38.60 8.72 14.00
N LYS A 77 38.96 9.74 14.79
CA LYS A 77 40.11 10.61 14.51
C LYS A 77 41.43 9.85 14.50
N LEU A 78 41.67 8.97 15.48
CA LEU A 78 42.87 8.13 15.55
C LEU A 78 43.01 7.22 14.32
N TRP A 79 41.88 6.78 13.78
CA TRP A 79 41.83 5.95 12.58
C TRP A 79 41.86 6.74 11.27
N ASN A 80 42.04 8.07 11.35
CA ASN A 80 41.96 8.99 10.20
C ASN A 80 40.65 8.87 9.40
N ILE A 81 39.54 8.55 10.08
CA ILE A 81 38.21 8.49 9.48
C ILE A 81 37.52 9.83 9.70
N THR A 82 37.44 10.61 8.63
CA THR A 82 36.79 11.94 8.61
C THR A 82 35.52 11.94 7.76
N ARG A 83 35.37 10.95 6.87
CA ARG A 83 34.24 10.81 5.95
C ARG A 83 33.60 9.45 6.04
N PHE A 84 32.37 9.38 5.54
CA PHE A 84 31.58 8.16 5.61
C PHE A 84 32.10 7.06 4.67
N ASP A 85 32.53 7.40 3.44
CA ASP A 85 33.10 6.48 2.44
C ASP A 85 34.32 5.67 2.93
N GLN A 86 35.02 6.18 3.95
CA GLN A 86 36.16 5.54 4.59
C GLN A 86 35.77 4.42 5.58
N LEU A 87 34.48 4.28 5.92
CA LEU A 87 34.01 3.25 6.85
C LEU A 87 33.96 1.87 6.19
N SER A 88 34.56 0.88 6.85
CA SER A 88 34.28 -0.52 6.52
C SER A 88 32.84 -0.91 6.87
N TYR A 89 32.32 -1.92 6.18
CA TYR A 89 30.94 -2.42 6.41
C TYR A 89 30.66 -2.80 7.88
N THR A 90 31.60 -3.48 8.53
CA THR A 90 31.43 -3.90 9.94
C THR A 90 31.41 -2.72 10.90
N LEU A 91 32.23 -1.69 10.61
CA LEU A 91 32.31 -0.49 11.42
C LEU A 91 31.06 0.39 11.25
N SER A 92 30.55 0.54 10.02
CA SER A 92 29.33 1.31 9.77
C SER A 92 28.13 0.73 10.51
N LEU A 93 27.92 -0.61 10.47
CA LEU A 93 26.84 -1.26 11.23
C LEU A 93 26.92 -1.03 12.75
N LYS A 94 28.13 -1.05 13.32
CA LYS A 94 28.33 -0.81 14.76
C LYS A 94 28.12 0.67 15.09
N LEU A 95 28.65 1.59 14.29
CA LEU A 95 28.47 3.03 14.49
C LEU A 95 26.99 3.41 14.40
N ILE A 96 26.23 2.92 13.42
CA ILE A 96 24.78 3.21 13.34
C ILE A 96 24.06 2.73 14.61
N LYS A 97 24.39 1.53 15.07
CA LYS A 97 23.71 0.91 16.20
C LYS A 97 23.97 1.61 17.53
N PHE A 98 25.18 2.16 17.71
CA PHE A 98 25.63 2.68 19.00
C PHE A 98 25.86 4.19 19.02
N HIS A 99 26.22 4.79 17.89
CA HIS A 99 26.59 6.20 17.71
C HIS A 99 26.05 6.78 16.38
N PRO A 100 24.73 6.75 16.14
CA PRO A 100 24.14 7.17 14.85
C PRO A 100 24.44 8.63 14.48
N GLN A 101 24.62 9.51 15.46
CA GLN A 101 24.98 10.92 15.23
C GLN A 101 26.36 11.07 14.58
N LEU A 102 27.33 10.23 14.95
CA LEU A 102 28.66 10.26 14.32
C LEU A 102 28.59 9.85 12.85
N VAL A 103 27.68 8.93 12.50
CA VAL A 103 27.44 8.56 11.10
C VAL A 103 26.94 9.76 10.28
N LEU A 104 26.00 10.54 10.83
CA LEU A 104 25.50 11.74 10.18
C LEU A 104 26.58 12.82 10.04
N ILE A 105 27.44 13.00 11.05
CA ILE A 105 28.58 13.92 10.98
C ILE A 105 29.55 13.51 9.87
N LEU A 106 29.85 12.20 9.73
CA LEU A 106 30.72 11.70 8.67
C LEU A 106 30.11 11.89 7.27
N LEU A 107 28.79 11.75 7.14
CA LEU A 107 28.06 12.05 5.91
C LEU A 107 28.08 13.54 5.57
N ASP A 108 27.88 14.41 6.56
CA ASP A 108 27.93 15.87 6.39
C ASP A 108 29.35 16.30 5.97
N ASN A 109 30.40 15.78 6.60
CA ASN A 109 31.78 16.04 6.20
C ASN A 109 32.06 15.61 4.75
N GLN A 110 31.57 14.43 4.34
CA GLN A 110 31.71 13.97 2.96
C GLN A 110 31.00 14.91 1.99
N LEU A 111 29.78 15.34 2.32
CA LEU A 111 29.03 16.31 1.51
C LEU A 111 29.75 17.66 1.41
N GLN A 112 30.29 18.19 2.51
CA GLN A 112 31.04 19.44 2.52
C GLN A 112 32.31 19.37 1.68
N GLU A 113 33.00 18.23 1.66
CA GLU A 113 34.14 18.03 0.77
C GLU A 113 33.72 17.98 -0.70
N SER A 114 32.62 17.28 -1.03
CA SER A 114 32.07 17.27 -2.39
C SER A 114 31.65 18.66 -2.87
N LEU A 115 31.00 19.45 -2.00
CA LEU A 115 30.58 20.84 -2.29
C LEU A 115 31.76 21.79 -2.51
N LYS A 116 32.90 21.57 -1.84
CA LYS A 116 34.12 22.35 -2.07
C LYS A 116 34.74 22.07 -3.43
N LEU A 117 34.62 20.82 -3.90
CA LEU A 117 35.20 20.36 -5.17
C LEU A 117 34.30 20.67 -6.37
N GLN A 118 32.98 20.72 -6.20
CA GLN A 118 32.01 20.97 -7.26
C GLN A 118 31.08 22.13 -6.91
N LYS A 119 31.11 23.21 -7.72
CA LYS A 119 30.33 24.46 -7.52
C LYS A 119 28.79 24.27 -7.49
N SER A 120 28.28 23.12 -7.93
CA SER A 120 26.87 22.74 -7.84
C SER A 120 26.79 21.23 -7.63
N TYR A 121 26.57 20.80 -6.39
CA TYR A 121 26.42 19.39 -6.06
C TYR A 121 24.97 19.09 -5.68
N ASP A 122 24.40 18.06 -6.30
CA ASP A 122 23.01 17.65 -6.11
C ASP A 122 22.91 16.66 -4.92
N VAL A 123 21.95 16.90 -4.03
CA VAL A 123 21.66 16.00 -2.91
C VAL A 123 21.26 14.60 -3.40
N GLY A 124 20.46 14.52 -4.46
CA GLY A 124 20.06 13.25 -5.07
C GLY A 124 21.25 12.47 -5.61
N ASP A 125 22.19 13.12 -6.30
CA ASP A 125 23.38 12.46 -6.83
C ASP A 125 24.26 11.94 -5.69
N PHE A 126 24.41 12.70 -4.59
CA PHE A 126 25.07 12.22 -3.38
C PHE A 126 24.45 10.92 -2.85
N PHE A 127 23.11 10.87 -2.73
CA PHE A 127 22.43 9.66 -2.25
C PHE A 127 22.49 8.51 -3.25
N SER A 128 22.47 8.78 -4.56
CA SER A 128 22.59 7.78 -5.62
C SER A 128 23.99 7.16 -5.70
N GLU A 129 25.04 7.99 -5.69
CA GLU A 129 26.44 7.55 -5.67
C GLU A 129 26.73 6.65 -4.46
N ASN A 130 26.00 6.88 -3.36
CA ASN A 130 26.10 6.13 -2.12
C ASN A 130 24.93 5.15 -1.90
N GLU A 131 24.11 4.81 -2.91
CA GLU A 131 22.91 3.98 -2.73
C GLU A 131 23.26 2.58 -2.20
N LYS A 132 24.32 1.96 -2.71
CA LYS A 132 24.83 0.66 -2.22
C LYS A 132 25.23 0.68 -0.75
N ILE A 133 25.48 1.87 -0.22
CA ILE A 133 25.80 2.10 1.18
C ILE A 133 24.49 2.31 1.93
N PHE A 134 23.65 3.27 1.52
CA PHE A 134 22.36 3.56 2.16
C PHE A 134 21.44 2.34 2.24
N SER A 135 21.40 1.51 1.19
CA SER A 135 20.71 0.22 1.16
C SER A 135 21.11 -0.72 2.29
N LYS A 136 22.39 -0.72 2.64
CA LYS A 136 22.95 -1.53 3.72
C LYS A 136 22.76 -0.87 5.10
N LEU A 137 22.75 0.46 5.15
CA LEU A 137 22.46 1.22 6.38
C LEU A 137 20.98 1.11 6.76
N CYS A 138 20.07 1.03 5.79
CA CYS A 138 18.63 1.05 6.02
C CYS A 138 18.02 -0.35 6.23
N HIS A 139 18.81 -1.42 6.39
CA HIS A 139 18.23 -2.74 6.65
C HIS A 139 18.35 -3.12 8.14
N GLY A 140 17.20 -3.26 8.83
CA GLY A 140 17.14 -3.80 10.19
C GLY A 140 17.62 -2.87 11.33
N GLN A 141 17.62 -1.55 11.10
CA GLN A 141 18.06 -0.55 12.10
C GLN A 141 16.94 -0.07 13.02
N SER A 142 17.33 0.71 14.04
CA SER A 142 16.39 1.30 15.00
C SER A 142 15.56 2.42 14.39
N SER A 143 14.33 2.61 14.89
CA SER A 143 13.43 3.68 14.46
C SER A 143 14.06 5.07 14.56
N LEU A 144 14.89 5.29 15.59
CA LEU A 144 15.58 6.55 15.84
C LEU A 144 16.54 6.91 14.71
N PHE A 145 17.26 5.92 14.16
CA PHE A 145 18.20 6.18 13.07
C PHE A 145 17.47 6.61 11.79
N TYR A 146 16.36 5.96 11.43
CA TYR A 146 15.54 6.38 10.28
C TYR A 146 15.01 7.80 10.46
N GLN A 147 14.53 8.15 11.65
CA GLN A 147 14.06 9.52 11.95
C GLN A 147 15.18 10.54 11.78
N GLN A 148 16.35 10.27 12.33
CA GLN A 148 17.52 11.15 12.23
C GLN A 148 18.02 11.28 10.78
N LEU A 149 18.01 10.18 10.01
CA LEU A 149 18.40 10.20 8.61
C LEU A 149 17.40 10.98 7.75
N CYS A 150 16.09 10.79 7.94
CA CYS A 150 15.06 11.61 7.30
C CYS A 150 15.23 13.08 7.66
N GLN A 151 15.44 13.40 8.93
CA GLN A 151 15.65 14.77 9.38
C GLN A 151 16.89 15.39 8.74
N TYR A 152 17.98 14.64 8.64
CA TYR A 152 19.19 15.10 7.95
C TYR A 152 18.89 15.43 6.48
N VAL A 153 18.17 14.58 5.76
CA VAL A 153 17.75 14.86 4.37
C VAL A 153 16.89 16.12 4.29
N LEU A 154 15.94 16.29 5.20
CA LEU A 154 15.10 17.50 5.28
C LEU A 154 15.94 18.76 5.50
N ASP A 155 16.89 18.71 6.43
CA ASP A 155 17.78 19.83 6.75
C ASP A 155 18.68 20.21 5.56
N LEU A 156 19.15 19.21 4.79
CA LEU A 156 19.92 19.45 3.56
C LEU A 156 19.08 20.15 2.49
N LEU A 157 17.85 19.68 2.27
CA LEU A 157 16.91 20.29 1.32
C LEU A 157 16.51 21.71 1.76
N GLY A 158 16.26 21.93 3.06
CA GLY A 158 15.91 23.22 3.63
C GLY A 158 17.03 24.27 3.53
N LYS A 159 18.30 23.85 3.49
CA LYS A 159 19.47 24.72 3.26
C LYS A 159 19.65 25.15 1.80
N GLY A 160 18.75 24.75 0.90
CA GLY A 160 18.80 25.17 -0.51
C GLY A 160 19.92 24.51 -1.31
N ILE A 161 20.48 23.39 -0.83
CA ILE A 161 21.32 22.51 -1.65
C ILE A 161 20.37 21.87 -2.68
N ARG A 162 20.21 22.55 -3.82
CA ARG A 162 19.18 22.22 -4.81
C ARG A 162 19.41 20.82 -5.35
N SER A 163 18.33 20.05 -5.48
CA SER A 163 18.28 19.03 -6.53
C SER A 163 18.44 19.76 -7.86
N SER A 164 19.46 19.44 -8.63
CA SER A 164 19.52 19.83 -10.03
C SER A 164 18.19 19.45 -10.69
N GLN A 165 17.75 20.28 -11.62
CA GLN A 165 16.42 20.23 -12.25
C GLN A 165 16.12 18.87 -12.95
N SER A 166 17.12 17.99 -13.06
CA SER A 166 17.12 16.70 -13.75
C SER A 166 17.20 15.46 -12.85
N SER A 167 17.37 15.59 -11.54
CA SER A 167 17.73 14.46 -10.66
C SER A 167 16.53 13.56 -10.32
N GLN A 168 16.45 12.43 -11.02
CA GLN A 168 15.56 11.30 -10.68
C GLN A 168 16.01 10.57 -9.40
N ALA A 169 17.20 10.89 -8.89
CA ALA A 169 17.87 10.16 -7.82
C ALA A 169 17.17 10.30 -6.46
N LEU A 170 16.64 11.48 -6.12
CA LEU A 170 15.92 11.68 -4.86
C LEU A 170 14.54 10.97 -4.85
N PRO A 171 13.70 11.04 -5.91
CA PRO A 171 12.52 10.20 -6.03
C PRO A 171 12.83 8.71 -5.93
N GLN A 172 13.89 8.24 -6.60
CA GLN A 172 14.32 6.84 -6.54
C GLN A 172 14.73 6.45 -5.12
N PHE A 173 15.56 7.24 -4.45
CA PHE A 173 15.98 7.01 -3.06
C PHE A 173 14.77 6.89 -2.10
N ILE A 174 13.79 7.79 -2.24
CA ILE A 174 12.56 7.75 -1.45
C ILE A 174 11.74 6.50 -1.77
N SER A 175 11.67 6.10 -3.05
CA SER A 175 10.93 4.92 -3.51
C SER A 175 11.53 3.60 -3.02
N THR A 176 12.86 3.48 -2.96
CA THR A 176 13.55 2.22 -2.64
C THR A 176 13.33 1.78 -1.19
N TYR A 177 13.09 2.72 -0.27
CA TYR A 177 12.95 2.44 1.17
C TYR A 177 11.64 2.95 1.79
N THR A 178 10.66 3.32 0.97
CA THR A 178 9.47 4.04 1.41
C THR A 178 8.75 3.37 2.58
N LYS A 179 8.57 2.04 2.50
CA LYS A 179 7.87 1.25 3.52
C LYS A 179 8.54 1.31 4.88
N GLN A 180 9.89 1.26 4.92
CA GLN A 180 10.66 1.27 6.15
C GLN A 180 10.67 2.67 6.76
N TYR A 181 10.84 3.69 5.93
CA TYR A 181 10.78 5.07 6.41
C TYR A 181 9.39 5.46 6.90
N PHE A 182 8.31 5.09 6.21
CA PHE A 182 6.95 5.31 6.74
C PHE A 182 6.66 4.52 8.01
N HIS A 183 7.31 3.37 8.22
CA HIS A 183 7.16 2.58 9.45
C HIS A 183 7.82 3.25 10.65
N HIS A 184 8.97 3.90 10.45
CA HIS A 184 9.80 4.43 11.53
C HIS A 184 9.73 5.96 11.71
N ALA A 185 9.43 6.70 10.65
CA ALA A 185 9.48 8.15 10.57
C ALA A 185 8.35 8.73 9.68
N PRO A 186 7.07 8.44 9.98
CA PRO A 186 5.95 8.83 9.10
C PRO A 186 5.83 10.34 8.89
N GLN A 187 6.01 11.15 9.94
CA GLN A 187 5.88 12.61 9.84
C GLN A 187 7.01 13.22 9.00
N GLN A 188 8.25 12.81 9.24
CA GLN A 188 9.40 13.29 8.48
C GLN A 188 9.30 12.87 7.01
N MET A 189 8.75 11.70 6.71
CA MET A 189 8.49 11.30 5.32
C MET A 189 7.37 12.08 4.67
N ILE A 190 6.32 12.44 5.40
CA ILE A 190 5.26 13.33 4.89
C ILE A 190 5.86 14.71 4.60
N GLU A 191 6.70 15.25 5.47
CA GLU A 191 7.41 16.51 5.25
C GLU A 191 8.38 16.42 4.07
N LEU A 192 9.08 15.31 3.91
CA LEU A 192 9.99 15.09 2.79
C LEU A 192 9.20 15.05 1.49
N LEU A 193 8.08 14.31 1.46
CA LEU A 193 7.17 14.33 0.32
C LEU A 193 6.63 15.73 0.04
N LYS A 194 6.24 16.50 1.07
CA LYS A 194 5.82 17.89 0.90
C LYS A 194 6.92 18.69 0.22
N LEU A 195 8.11 18.74 0.81
CA LEU A 195 9.23 19.54 0.34
C LEU A 195 9.61 19.20 -1.09
N VAL A 196 9.74 17.91 -1.41
CA VAL A 196 10.18 17.49 -2.74
C VAL A 196 9.09 17.66 -3.80
N THR A 197 7.82 17.75 -3.39
CA THR A 197 6.71 18.07 -4.31
C THR A 197 6.37 19.56 -4.39
N THR A 198 6.87 20.40 -3.46
CA THR A 198 6.90 21.87 -3.58
C THR A 198 8.01 22.31 -4.54
N ASP A 199 7.70 23.24 -5.45
CA ASP A 199 8.69 23.96 -6.28
C ASP A 199 9.61 23.12 -7.16
N GLN A 200 9.07 22.08 -7.77
CA GLN A 200 9.76 21.39 -8.87
C GLN A 200 9.14 21.76 -10.23
N ASP A 201 10.04 22.09 -11.16
CA ASP A 201 9.78 22.40 -12.57
C ASP A 201 8.92 21.31 -13.24
N ILE A 202 8.30 21.61 -14.37
CA ILE A 202 7.32 20.72 -15.04
C ILE A 202 7.90 19.31 -15.29
N GLN A 203 9.20 19.21 -15.58
CA GLN A 203 9.90 17.93 -15.84
C GLN A 203 10.06 17.05 -14.60
N ALA A 204 10.35 17.64 -13.43
CA ALA A 204 10.49 16.89 -12.20
C ALA A 204 9.12 16.43 -11.64
N LYS A 205 8.03 17.18 -11.91
CA LYS A 205 6.66 16.68 -11.67
C LYS A 205 6.35 15.42 -12.49
N GLN A 206 6.88 15.31 -13.71
CA GLN A 206 6.72 14.12 -14.56
C GLN A 206 7.55 12.94 -14.05
N SER A 207 8.78 13.14 -13.55
CA SER A 207 9.57 12.04 -12.99
C SER A 207 8.95 11.44 -11.73
N TRP A 208 8.35 12.26 -10.85
CA TRP A 208 7.61 11.75 -9.70
C TRP A 208 6.42 10.88 -10.12
N SER A 209 5.69 11.26 -11.16
CA SER A 209 4.54 10.47 -11.65
C SER A 209 4.92 9.03 -12.04
N SER A 210 6.16 8.79 -12.49
CA SER A 210 6.63 7.44 -12.82
C SER A 210 7.23 6.67 -11.64
N THR A 211 7.71 7.34 -10.57
CA THR A 211 8.28 6.68 -9.37
C THR A 211 7.27 6.46 -8.24
N LEU A 212 6.20 7.25 -8.20
CA LEU A 212 5.12 7.15 -7.20
C LEU A 212 4.32 5.83 -7.19
N PRO A 213 4.14 5.07 -8.30
CA PRO A 213 3.36 3.83 -8.29
C PRO A 213 3.85 2.77 -7.30
N SER A 214 5.09 2.88 -6.78
CA SER A 214 5.69 1.93 -5.84
C SER A 214 5.57 2.30 -4.35
N LEU A 215 4.82 3.35 -3.99
CA LEU A 215 4.66 3.71 -2.57
C LEU A 215 3.94 2.59 -1.80
N GLU A 216 4.67 1.92 -0.91
CA GLU A 216 4.12 0.94 0.02
C GLU A 216 4.00 1.51 1.44
N PHE A 217 2.82 1.38 2.03
CA PHE A 217 2.55 1.83 3.39
C PHE A 217 2.58 0.66 4.39
N PRO A 218 3.11 0.86 5.61
CA PRO A 218 3.13 -0.18 6.64
C PRO A 218 1.72 -0.46 7.19
N ARG A 219 1.51 -1.65 7.76
CA ARG A 219 0.21 -2.04 8.33
C ARG A 219 -0.28 -1.13 9.46
N ASN A 220 0.66 -0.50 10.17
CA ASN A 220 0.37 0.38 11.30
C ASN A 220 0.27 1.86 10.89
N PHE A 221 0.25 2.18 9.59
CA PHE A 221 0.16 3.55 9.10
C PHE A 221 -1.20 4.15 9.50
N SER A 222 -1.17 5.26 10.24
CA SER A 222 -2.39 5.80 10.83
C SER A 222 -3.31 6.37 9.75
N GLN A 223 -4.60 6.42 10.05
CA GLN A 223 -5.59 7.05 9.18
C GLN A 223 -5.22 8.51 8.88
N GLN A 224 -4.78 9.27 9.88
CA GLN A 224 -4.40 10.67 9.69
C GLN A 224 -3.19 10.82 8.77
N ASP A 225 -2.20 9.93 8.87
CA ASP A 225 -1.02 9.93 8.00
C ASP A 225 -1.40 9.61 6.55
N TYR A 226 -2.30 8.64 6.34
CA TYR A 226 -2.87 8.37 5.02
C TYR A 226 -3.54 9.61 4.40
N ILE A 227 -4.34 10.36 5.16
CA ILE A 227 -4.95 11.60 4.66
C ILE A 227 -3.86 12.61 4.29
N GLN A 228 -2.86 12.79 5.15
CA GLN A 228 -1.81 13.76 4.91
C GLN A 228 -1.04 13.44 3.63
N VAL A 229 -0.60 12.19 3.43
CA VAL A 229 0.09 11.78 2.20
C VAL A 229 -0.84 12.00 0.99
N PHE A 230 -2.11 11.59 1.07
CA PHE A 230 -3.06 11.79 -0.03
C PHE A 230 -3.19 13.27 -0.39
N MET A 231 -3.35 14.15 0.60
CA MET A 231 -3.51 15.59 0.36
C MET A 231 -2.26 16.22 -0.25
N VAL A 232 -1.07 15.83 0.21
CA VAL A 232 0.21 16.29 -0.37
C VAL A 232 0.29 15.92 -1.84
N LEU A 233 0.02 14.65 -2.16
CA LEU A 233 0.04 14.19 -3.55
C LEU A 233 -1.07 14.86 -4.37
N TYR A 234 -2.27 14.98 -3.83
CA TYR A 234 -3.41 15.62 -4.47
C TYR A 234 -3.15 17.10 -4.78
N GLU A 235 -2.48 17.84 -3.91
CA GLU A 235 -2.18 19.26 -4.16
C GLU A 235 -1.09 19.44 -5.22
N ARG A 236 -0.11 18.53 -5.25
CA ARG A 236 1.17 18.79 -5.93
C ARG A 236 1.37 18.03 -7.25
N ILE A 237 0.66 16.92 -7.45
CA ILE A 237 0.73 16.12 -8.67
C ILE A 237 -0.48 16.39 -9.57
N SER A 238 -0.25 16.48 -10.88
CA SER A 238 -1.28 16.75 -11.87
C SER A 238 -2.14 15.51 -12.18
N ASN A 239 -1.53 14.33 -12.29
CA ASN A 239 -2.22 13.10 -12.65
C ASN A 239 -2.88 12.43 -11.44
N LEU A 240 -4.19 12.65 -11.28
CA LEU A 240 -4.98 12.08 -10.20
C LEU A 240 -5.22 10.57 -10.35
N ASP A 241 -5.20 10.01 -11.57
CA ASP A 241 -5.39 8.57 -11.81
C ASP A 241 -4.26 7.75 -11.17
N THR A 242 -3.01 8.24 -11.29
CA THR A 242 -1.84 7.65 -10.62
C THR A 242 -1.94 7.70 -9.10
N ILE A 243 -2.46 8.80 -8.54
CA ILE A 243 -2.68 8.91 -7.10
C ILE A 243 -3.72 7.86 -6.66
N LEU A 244 -4.82 7.73 -7.41
CA LEU A 244 -5.85 6.75 -7.10
C LEU A 244 -5.29 5.32 -7.18
N SER A 245 -4.47 4.99 -8.19
CA SER A 245 -3.88 3.66 -8.27
C SER A 245 -3.01 3.34 -7.05
N ILE A 246 -2.18 4.27 -6.56
CA ILE A 246 -1.33 4.04 -5.37
C ILE A 246 -2.15 3.67 -4.13
N PHE A 247 -3.27 4.36 -3.91
CA PHE A 247 -4.09 4.18 -2.71
C PHE A 247 -5.11 3.04 -2.82
N PHE A 248 -5.47 2.62 -4.04
CA PHE A 248 -6.57 1.67 -4.26
C PHE A 248 -6.18 0.39 -5.02
N THR A 249 -5.06 0.33 -5.75
CA THR A 249 -4.64 -0.88 -6.50
C THR A 249 -3.67 -1.79 -5.73
N ASN A 250 -3.01 -1.31 -4.67
CA ASN A 250 -2.15 -2.15 -3.83
C ASN A 250 -2.97 -2.99 -2.84
N GLN A 251 -2.83 -4.31 -2.95
CA GLN A 251 -3.56 -5.40 -2.27
C GLN A 251 -3.43 -5.44 -0.72
N THR A 252 -2.99 -4.38 -0.06
CA THR A 252 -2.79 -4.34 1.41
C THR A 252 -4.07 -4.13 2.22
N LEU A 253 -5.24 -4.15 1.58
CA LEU A 253 -6.53 -3.85 2.19
C LEU A 253 -7.53 -5.02 2.17
N ASN A 254 -7.04 -6.26 2.34
CA ASN A 254 -7.77 -7.54 2.22
C ASN A 254 -8.85 -7.88 3.27
N ASN A 255 -9.45 -6.92 4.00
CA ASN A 255 -10.57 -7.23 4.91
C ASN A 255 -11.84 -6.46 4.53
N LEU A 256 -12.77 -7.16 3.87
CA LEU A 256 -14.01 -6.65 3.24
C LEU A 256 -15.08 -6.13 4.22
N TYR A 257 -14.95 -6.38 5.54
CA TYR A 257 -15.84 -5.79 6.58
C TYR A 257 -15.72 -4.27 6.73
N SER A 258 -14.81 -3.65 5.99
CA SER A 258 -14.41 -2.26 6.07
C SER A 258 -14.87 -1.42 4.88
N ILE A 259 -15.56 -1.97 3.88
CA ILE A 259 -15.95 -1.23 2.66
C ILE A 259 -16.88 -0.05 2.97
N GLU A 260 -17.92 -0.21 3.80
CA GLU A 260 -18.82 0.90 4.14
C GLU A 260 -18.13 1.97 5.00
N LYS A 261 -17.26 1.55 5.95
CA LYS A 261 -16.40 2.46 6.69
C LYS A 261 -15.36 3.16 5.81
N ARG A 262 -14.84 2.49 4.78
CA ARG A 262 -13.88 3.03 3.79
C ARG A 262 -14.54 4.01 2.83
N ARG A 263 -15.74 3.68 2.34
CA ARG A 263 -16.61 4.58 1.56
C ARG A 263 -16.87 5.84 2.33
N LYS A 264 -17.33 5.67 3.57
CA LYS A 264 -17.54 6.77 4.51
C LYS A 264 -16.25 7.57 4.72
N TYR A 265 -15.14 6.90 4.95
CA TYR A 265 -13.86 7.53 5.22
C TYR A 265 -13.31 8.35 4.03
N PHE A 266 -13.05 7.73 2.88
CA PHE A 266 -12.45 8.44 1.74
C PHE A 266 -13.38 9.54 1.23
N PHE A 267 -14.67 9.24 1.10
CA PHE A 267 -15.63 10.23 0.60
C PHE A 267 -15.89 11.34 1.61
N GLU A 268 -16.19 11.05 2.88
CA GLU A 268 -16.53 12.11 3.85
C GLU A 268 -15.28 12.88 4.32
N GLN A 269 -14.19 12.19 4.67
CA GLN A 269 -13.04 12.84 5.31
C GLN A 269 -12.09 13.52 4.32
N ILE A 270 -11.93 12.95 3.11
CA ILE A 270 -11.01 13.50 2.12
C ILE A 270 -11.77 14.34 1.11
N ILE A 271 -12.76 13.75 0.44
CA ILE A 271 -13.45 14.45 -0.64
C ILE A 271 -14.39 15.53 -0.10
N GLN A 272 -15.31 15.24 0.82
CA GLN A 272 -16.26 16.23 1.31
C GLN A 272 -15.61 17.25 2.25
N GLN A 273 -14.84 16.80 3.25
CA GLN A 273 -14.31 17.69 4.29
C GLN A 273 -13.07 18.49 3.86
N LYS A 274 -12.19 17.95 3.01
CA LYS A 274 -10.90 18.62 2.69
C LYS A 274 -10.83 19.21 1.28
N ILE A 275 -11.44 18.59 0.28
CA ILE A 275 -11.26 18.99 -1.13
C ILE A 275 -12.50 19.70 -1.70
N GLY A 276 -13.69 19.15 -1.45
CA GLY A 276 -14.92 19.44 -2.15
C GLY A 276 -15.09 18.57 -3.40
N GLU A 277 -16.24 17.91 -3.52
CA GLU A 277 -16.57 16.97 -4.61
C GLU A 277 -16.35 17.57 -6.02
N GLN A 278 -16.86 18.77 -6.26
CA GLN A 278 -16.72 19.43 -7.55
C GLN A 278 -15.26 19.75 -7.91
N LYS A 279 -14.45 20.14 -6.92
CA LYS A 279 -13.02 20.43 -7.12
C LYS A 279 -12.26 19.15 -7.42
N PHE A 280 -12.60 18.06 -6.73
CA PHE A 280 -12.06 16.73 -6.99
C PHE A 280 -12.36 16.27 -8.43
N LEU A 281 -13.63 16.32 -8.85
CA LEU A 281 -14.07 15.91 -10.18
C LEU A 281 -13.43 16.75 -11.29
N LYS A 282 -13.36 18.08 -11.13
CA LYS A 282 -12.71 18.97 -12.10
C LYS A 282 -11.25 18.61 -12.36
N LYS A 283 -10.53 18.18 -11.33
CA LYS A 283 -9.14 17.72 -11.46
C LYS A 283 -9.04 16.31 -12.07
N LEU A 284 -10.05 15.48 -11.86
CA LEU A 284 -10.08 14.11 -12.37
C LEU A 284 -10.41 14.03 -13.86
N TYR A 285 -11.36 14.86 -14.34
CA TYR A 285 -11.87 14.81 -15.72
C TYR A 285 -10.80 14.78 -16.82
N PRO A 286 -9.72 15.57 -16.79
CA PRO A 286 -8.73 15.58 -17.88
C PRO A 286 -7.88 14.30 -17.98
N VAL A 287 -7.83 13.49 -16.92
CA VAL A 287 -6.96 12.30 -16.82
C VAL A 287 -7.75 11.01 -16.62
N ALA A 288 -9.07 11.11 -16.52
CA ALA A 288 -9.93 9.98 -16.23
C ALA A 288 -10.00 9.00 -17.41
N SER A 289 -10.01 7.71 -17.09
CA SER A 289 -10.25 6.64 -18.05
C SER A 289 -11.30 5.67 -17.54
N PHE A 290 -11.96 4.97 -18.47
CA PHE A 290 -12.94 3.94 -18.11
C PHE A 290 -12.28 2.81 -17.28
N TYR A 291 -11.18 2.24 -17.77
CA TYR A 291 -10.61 1.03 -17.19
C TYR A 291 -9.87 1.28 -15.87
N ASN A 292 -9.17 2.40 -15.72
CA ASN A 292 -8.41 2.66 -14.50
C ASN A 292 -9.28 3.41 -13.48
N THR A 293 -9.89 4.52 -13.89
CA THR A 293 -10.49 5.46 -12.95
C THR A 293 -11.88 5.02 -12.48
N LEU A 294 -12.78 4.65 -13.40
CA LEU A 294 -14.13 4.20 -13.01
C LEU A 294 -14.08 2.87 -12.25
N THR A 295 -13.21 1.93 -12.65
CA THR A 295 -13.05 0.66 -11.94
C THR A 295 -12.53 0.87 -10.52
N VAL A 296 -11.52 1.73 -10.32
CA VAL A 296 -10.98 2.04 -8.99
C VAL A 296 -12.03 2.73 -8.12
N LEU A 297 -12.80 3.63 -8.71
CA LEU A 297 -13.83 4.39 -8.00
C LEU A 297 -15.21 3.71 -7.97
N GLN A 298 -15.34 2.47 -8.47
CA GLN A 298 -16.64 1.78 -8.65
C GLN A 298 -17.52 1.70 -7.38
N GLU A 299 -16.91 1.89 -6.21
CA GLU A 299 -17.56 1.90 -4.92
C GLU A 299 -18.09 3.28 -4.46
N TYR A 300 -17.90 4.34 -5.27
CA TYR A 300 -18.30 5.72 -4.99
C TYR A 300 -19.30 6.26 -6.02
N PRO A 301 -20.59 5.86 -5.95
CA PRO A 301 -21.62 6.20 -6.94
C PRO A 301 -21.75 7.69 -7.25
N GLN A 302 -21.57 8.55 -6.24
CA GLN A 302 -21.62 10.02 -6.40
C GLN A 302 -20.54 10.51 -7.38
N LEU A 303 -19.34 9.95 -7.29
CA LEU A 303 -18.22 10.30 -8.16
C LEU A 303 -18.35 9.60 -9.51
N THR A 304 -18.66 8.30 -9.51
CA THR A 304 -18.68 7.51 -10.74
C THR A 304 -19.82 7.89 -11.66
N SER A 305 -20.97 8.34 -11.15
CA SER A 305 -22.07 8.84 -11.99
C SER A 305 -21.68 10.11 -12.74
N SER A 306 -21.07 11.07 -12.04
CA SER A 306 -20.59 12.31 -12.66
C SER A 306 -19.44 12.04 -13.63
N LEU A 307 -18.58 11.07 -13.32
CA LEU A 307 -17.43 10.69 -14.14
C LEU A 307 -17.85 9.90 -15.39
N SER A 308 -18.78 8.96 -15.26
CA SER A 308 -19.26 8.14 -16.37
C SER A 308 -20.01 8.98 -17.40
N LYS A 309 -20.85 9.94 -16.95
CA LYS A 309 -21.49 10.93 -17.83
C LYS A 309 -20.47 11.76 -18.59
N TYR A 310 -19.45 12.28 -17.89
CA TYR A 310 -18.41 13.08 -18.53
C TYR A 310 -17.66 12.28 -19.60
N LEU A 311 -17.20 11.07 -19.26
CA LEU A 311 -16.45 10.21 -20.19
C LEU A 311 -17.31 9.79 -21.39
N LEU A 312 -18.58 9.44 -21.16
CA LEU A 312 -19.52 9.14 -22.24
C LEU A 312 -19.69 10.33 -23.20
N ILE A 313 -19.87 11.55 -22.68
CA ILE A 313 -19.98 12.76 -23.50
C ILE A 313 -18.69 13.01 -24.31
N GLN A 314 -17.52 12.74 -23.75
CA GLN A 314 -16.25 12.89 -24.48
C GLN A 314 -16.14 11.86 -25.60
N GLU A 315 -16.41 10.59 -25.33
CA GLU A 315 -16.35 9.56 -26.38
C GLU A 315 -17.43 9.78 -27.46
N GLU A 316 -18.62 10.28 -27.10
CA GLU A 316 -19.68 10.60 -28.06
C GLU A 316 -19.26 11.73 -29.00
N LYS A 317 -18.49 12.72 -28.52
CA LYS A 317 -17.91 13.78 -29.37
C LYS A 317 -16.84 13.27 -30.33
N GLU A 318 -16.18 12.18 -29.97
CA GLU A 318 -15.17 11.51 -30.80
C GLU A 318 -15.80 10.49 -31.77
N GLU A 319 -17.13 10.35 -31.79
CA GLU A 319 -17.89 9.37 -32.60
C GLU A 319 -17.53 7.90 -32.32
N GLN A 320 -16.96 7.59 -31.15
CA GLN A 320 -16.44 6.25 -30.84
C GLN A 320 -17.41 5.34 -30.06
N VAL A 321 -18.70 5.68 -29.96
CA VAL A 321 -19.61 5.05 -28.98
C VAL A 321 -20.73 4.24 -29.63
N ASP A 322 -20.67 2.92 -29.48
CA ASP A 322 -21.76 2.01 -29.78
C ASP A 322 -22.69 1.80 -28.56
N ALA A 323 -23.84 1.15 -28.77
CA ALA A 323 -24.81 0.89 -27.70
C ALA A 323 -24.22 0.04 -26.54
N ILE A 324 -23.24 -0.82 -26.84
CA ILE A 324 -22.56 -1.66 -25.85
C ILE A 324 -21.68 -0.79 -24.92
N LYS A 325 -20.94 0.16 -25.48
CA LYS A 325 -20.17 1.13 -24.70
C LYS A 325 -21.09 2.02 -23.87
N LYS A 326 -22.21 2.50 -24.43
CA LYS A 326 -23.19 3.29 -23.65
C LYS A 326 -23.68 2.54 -22.42
N LEU A 327 -24.02 1.25 -22.57
CA LEU A 327 -24.43 0.41 -21.43
C LEU A 327 -23.34 0.31 -20.37
N LYS A 328 -22.09 0.09 -20.77
CA LYS A 328 -20.95 0.03 -19.83
C LYS A 328 -20.79 1.32 -19.01
N TYR A 329 -21.01 2.49 -19.61
CA TYR A 329 -20.97 3.77 -18.90
C TYR A 329 -22.15 3.94 -17.94
N LEU A 330 -23.34 3.50 -18.36
CA LEU A 330 -24.55 3.57 -17.54
C LEU A 330 -24.51 2.63 -16.32
N GLU A 331 -23.67 1.59 -16.31
CA GLU A 331 -23.41 0.76 -15.11
C GLU A 331 -22.93 1.56 -13.89
N TYR A 332 -22.30 2.72 -14.15
CA TYR A 332 -21.70 3.59 -13.16
C TYR A 332 -22.57 4.81 -12.83
N ASP A 333 -23.67 4.98 -13.57
CA ASP A 333 -24.63 6.05 -13.35
C ASP A 333 -25.72 5.63 -12.35
N TYR A 334 -26.35 6.62 -11.71
CA TYR A 334 -27.57 6.36 -10.94
C TYR A 334 -28.64 5.87 -11.91
N LEU A 335 -28.99 4.58 -11.80
CA LEU A 335 -29.98 3.93 -12.65
C LEU A 335 -31.36 4.52 -12.50
N GLU A 336 -31.74 5.07 -11.35
CA GLU A 336 -33.12 5.51 -11.12
C GLU A 336 -33.64 6.53 -12.16
N PRO A 337 -32.92 7.63 -12.49
CA PRO A 337 -33.33 8.54 -13.55
C PRO A 337 -33.11 8.00 -14.98
N ASN A 338 -32.24 7.00 -15.17
CA ASN A 338 -31.81 6.53 -16.50
C ASN A 338 -32.24 5.08 -16.81
N TYR A 339 -33.15 4.54 -16.01
CA TYR A 339 -33.53 3.13 -16.06
C TYR A 339 -34.15 2.74 -17.40
N ASP A 340 -35.08 3.55 -17.91
CA ASP A 340 -35.75 3.28 -19.18
C ASP A 340 -34.78 3.40 -20.37
N ASN A 341 -33.84 4.34 -20.31
CA ASN A 341 -32.76 4.45 -21.30
C ASN A 341 -31.85 3.22 -21.27
N TYR A 342 -31.50 2.73 -20.08
CA TYR A 342 -30.75 1.50 -19.89
C TYR A 342 -31.48 0.29 -20.50
N LEU A 343 -32.79 0.15 -20.21
CA LEU A 343 -33.61 -0.92 -20.76
C LEU A 343 -33.71 -0.86 -22.30
N ASN A 344 -33.82 0.34 -22.87
CA ASN A 344 -33.88 0.51 -24.32
C ASN A 344 -32.57 0.12 -24.98
N LEU A 345 -31.42 0.52 -24.42
CA LEU A 345 -30.09 0.13 -24.92
C LEU A 345 -29.84 -1.38 -24.77
N MET A 346 -30.32 -2.00 -23.68
CA MET A 346 -30.27 -3.45 -23.49
C MET A 346 -31.04 -4.18 -24.58
N LYS A 347 -32.25 -3.73 -24.93
CA LYS A 347 -33.03 -4.30 -26.04
C LYS A 347 -32.30 -4.21 -27.37
N GLN A 348 -31.54 -3.14 -27.60
CA GLN A 348 -30.76 -2.94 -28.83
C GLN A 348 -29.51 -3.85 -28.91
N THR A 349 -28.96 -4.29 -27.77
CA THR A 349 -27.72 -5.08 -27.69
C THR A 349 -27.97 -6.55 -27.36
N ASN A 350 -29.21 -7.02 -27.37
CA ASN A 350 -29.59 -8.39 -26.98
C ASN A 350 -29.51 -9.41 -28.14
N ALA A 351 -28.70 -9.15 -29.17
CA ALA A 351 -28.73 -9.89 -30.43
C ALA A 351 -28.32 -11.37 -30.27
N ASP A 352 -27.27 -11.65 -29.48
CA ASP A 352 -26.79 -13.01 -29.23
C ASP A 352 -26.76 -13.39 -27.75
N VAL A 353 -26.62 -14.69 -27.50
CA VAL A 353 -26.66 -15.32 -26.17
C VAL A 353 -25.57 -14.77 -25.25
N SER A 354 -24.37 -14.55 -25.78
CA SER A 354 -23.22 -14.05 -25.02
C SER A 354 -23.45 -12.60 -24.61
N GLN A 355 -24.00 -11.77 -25.50
CA GLN A 355 -24.36 -10.39 -25.18
C GLN A 355 -25.48 -10.33 -24.14
N ARG A 356 -26.54 -11.14 -24.27
CA ARG A 356 -27.61 -11.23 -23.27
C ARG A 356 -27.08 -11.65 -21.89
N LEU A 357 -26.15 -12.61 -21.84
CA LEU A 357 -25.46 -12.97 -20.60
C LEU A 357 -24.72 -11.76 -20.01
N GLN A 358 -23.85 -11.09 -20.78
CA GLN A 358 -23.10 -9.93 -20.28
C GLN A 358 -24.02 -8.82 -19.75
N ASN A 359 -25.10 -8.56 -20.46
CA ASN A 359 -26.15 -7.61 -20.13
C ASN A 359 -26.84 -7.94 -18.78
N ILE A 360 -27.18 -9.21 -18.54
CA ILE A 360 -27.74 -9.65 -17.25
C ILE A 360 -26.72 -9.57 -16.12
N LEU A 361 -25.46 -9.93 -16.38
CA LEU A 361 -24.39 -9.82 -15.38
C LEU A 361 -24.11 -8.35 -15.00
N SER A 362 -24.20 -7.46 -15.99
CA SER A 362 -24.10 -6.02 -15.82
C SER A 362 -25.21 -5.47 -14.92
N LEU A 363 -26.48 -5.88 -15.16
CA LEU A 363 -27.60 -5.55 -14.28
C LEU A 363 -27.41 -6.06 -12.84
N LEU A 364 -26.92 -7.30 -12.67
CA LEU A 364 -26.65 -7.82 -11.33
C LEU A 364 -25.60 -6.96 -10.60
N LYS A 365 -24.51 -6.59 -11.28
CA LYS A 365 -23.49 -5.68 -10.72
C LYS A 365 -24.11 -4.36 -10.32
N CYS A 366 -25.01 -3.82 -11.12
CA CYS A 366 -25.70 -2.58 -10.84
C CYS A 366 -26.60 -2.67 -9.61
N ALA A 367 -27.40 -3.74 -9.48
CA ALA A 367 -28.22 -3.99 -8.28
C ALA A 367 -27.36 -4.05 -7.01
N ILE A 368 -26.18 -4.68 -7.11
CA ILE A 368 -25.24 -4.78 -5.99
C ILE A 368 -24.59 -3.43 -5.65
N ARG A 369 -24.42 -2.53 -6.62
CA ARG A 369 -23.79 -1.21 -6.40
C ARG A 369 -24.79 -0.16 -5.91
N ASN A 370 -26.04 -0.21 -6.35
CA ASN A 370 -27.02 0.85 -6.15
C ASN A 370 -28.25 0.38 -5.36
N ARG A 371 -28.22 0.65 -4.04
CA ARG A 371 -29.30 0.31 -3.09
C ARG A 371 -30.67 0.92 -3.43
N GLN A 372 -30.73 2.02 -4.18
CA GLN A 372 -31.99 2.71 -4.45
C GLN A 372 -32.81 2.02 -5.55
N CYS A 373 -32.16 1.30 -6.46
CA CYS A 373 -32.82 0.62 -7.58
C CYS A 373 -32.71 -0.92 -7.52
N GLU A 374 -32.15 -1.48 -6.44
CA GLU A 374 -31.85 -2.91 -6.32
C GLU A 374 -33.09 -3.80 -6.60
N GLU A 375 -34.25 -3.47 -6.05
CA GLU A 375 -35.50 -4.22 -6.27
C GLU A 375 -35.96 -4.18 -7.72
N LYS A 376 -36.04 -2.99 -8.32
CA LYS A 376 -36.48 -2.81 -9.72
C LYS A 376 -35.60 -3.60 -10.68
N VAL A 377 -34.29 -3.54 -10.46
CA VAL A 377 -33.30 -4.26 -11.27
C VAL A 377 -33.42 -5.78 -11.09
N LEU A 378 -33.55 -6.26 -9.85
CA LEU A 378 -33.69 -7.69 -9.57
C LEU A 378 -34.98 -8.27 -10.15
N ILE A 379 -36.11 -7.56 -10.05
CA ILE A 379 -37.38 -7.95 -10.69
C ILE A 379 -37.24 -8.01 -12.21
N PHE A 380 -36.50 -7.08 -12.81
CA PHE A 380 -36.26 -7.09 -14.25
C PHE A 380 -35.40 -8.27 -14.68
N ILE A 381 -34.32 -8.57 -13.93
CA ILE A 381 -33.49 -9.76 -14.16
C ILE A 381 -34.38 -11.01 -14.12
N GLU A 382 -35.16 -11.20 -13.06
CA GLU A 382 -36.08 -12.34 -12.91
C GLU A 382 -37.01 -12.48 -14.12
N LYS A 383 -37.73 -11.41 -14.49
CA LYS A 383 -38.66 -11.43 -15.62
C LYS A 383 -37.97 -11.71 -16.95
N SER A 384 -36.72 -11.27 -17.12
CA SER A 384 -35.95 -11.48 -18.34
C SER A 384 -35.46 -12.92 -18.50
N LEU A 385 -35.41 -13.70 -17.41
CA LEU A 385 -34.99 -15.10 -17.45
C LEU A 385 -36.12 -16.06 -17.84
N VAL A 386 -37.36 -15.56 -17.96
CA VAL A 386 -38.50 -16.37 -18.43
C VAL A 386 -38.22 -16.84 -19.85
N ASN A 387 -38.14 -18.16 -20.05
CA ASN A 387 -37.81 -18.81 -21.33
C ASN A 387 -36.40 -18.48 -21.89
N GLU A 388 -35.51 -17.95 -21.07
CA GLU A 388 -34.13 -17.67 -21.50
C GLU A 388 -33.29 -18.96 -21.54
N GLN A 389 -32.21 -18.94 -22.31
CA GLN A 389 -31.33 -20.10 -22.43
C GLN A 389 -30.62 -20.43 -21.10
N LEU A 390 -30.47 -21.72 -20.81
CA LEU A 390 -29.86 -22.21 -19.58
C LEU A 390 -28.48 -21.60 -19.29
N MET A 391 -27.66 -21.41 -20.33
CA MET A 391 -26.32 -20.83 -20.20
C MET A 391 -26.34 -19.44 -19.53
N ILE A 392 -27.38 -18.66 -19.78
CA ILE A 392 -27.54 -17.32 -19.21
C ILE A 392 -27.89 -17.41 -17.71
N ILE A 393 -28.85 -18.29 -17.36
CA ILE A 393 -29.24 -18.55 -15.97
C ILE A 393 -28.05 -19.09 -15.17
N GLU A 394 -27.32 -20.06 -15.73
CA GLU A 394 -26.12 -20.63 -15.11
C GLU A 394 -24.99 -19.61 -14.97
N GLY A 395 -24.82 -18.73 -15.96
CA GLY A 395 -23.84 -17.65 -15.90
C GLY A 395 -24.14 -16.64 -14.80
N LEU A 396 -25.42 -16.32 -14.59
CA LEU A 396 -25.88 -15.50 -13.46
C LEU A 396 -25.57 -16.18 -12.13
N ILE A 397 -25.95 -17.45 -11.96
CA ILE A 397 -25.67 -18.24 -10.73
C ILE A 397 -24.17 -18.29 -10.43
N ASN A 398 -23.35 -18.56 -11.44
CA ASN A 398 -21.90 -18.61 -11.30
C ASN A 398 -21.27 -17.22 -11.06
N THR A 399 -21.96 -16.13 -11.35
CA THR A 399 -21.47 -14.79 -11.02
C THR A 399 -21.86 -14.42 -9.59
N MET A 400 -23.00 -14.91 -9.09
CA MET A 400 -23.38 -14.74 -7.69
C MET A 400 -22.36 -15.33 -6.70
N THR A 401 -21.73 -16.46 -7.04
CA THR A 401 -20.64 -17.05 -6.21
C THR A 401 -19.41 -16.15 -6.06
N LYS A 402 -19.24 -15.14 -6.92
CA LYS A 402 -18.13 -14.18 -6.82
C LYS A 402 -18.38 -13.08 -5.79
N TYR A 403 -19.61 -12.96 -5.30
CA TYR A 403 -19.97 -12.00 -4.28
C TYR A 403 -20.10 -12.74 -2.96
N ASP A 404 -19.28 -12.36 -2.00
CA ASP A 404 -19.07 -13.13 -0.79
C ASP A 404 -19.13 -12.27 0.48
N ASN A 405 -19.68 -11.05 0.35
CA ASN A 405 -19.71 -10.06 1.41
C ASN A 405 -21.08 -9.96 2.10
N TYR A 406 -21.10 -9.40 3.31
CA TYR A 406 -22.30 -9.19 4.11
C TYR A 406 -23.46 -8.52 3.37
N TYR A 407 -23.17 -7.53 2.51
CA TYR A 407 -24.22 -6.83 1.77
C TYR A 407 -24.88 -7.75 0.74
N HIS A 408 -24.10 -8.54 0.00
CA HIS A 408 -24.65 -9.54 -0.92
C HIS A 408 -25.51 -10.57 -0.19
N LEU A 409 -25.03 -11.08 0.95
CA LEU A 409 -25.80 -12.01 1.78
C LEU A 409 -27.13 -11.40 2.25
N ASN A 410 -27.11 -10.13 2.66
CA ASN A 410 -28.32 -9.41 3.04
C ASN A 410 -29.26 -9.16 1.85
N LEU A 411 -28.72 -8.85 0.67
CA LEU A 411 -29.49 -8.66 -0.56
C LEU A 411 -30.28 -9.92 -0.93
N ILE A 412 -29.64 -11.09 -0.84
CA ILE A 412 -30.28 -12.38 -1.13
C ILE A 412 -31.48 -12.59 -0.22
N ILE A 413 -31.33 -12.38 1.09
CA ILE A 413 -32.42 -12.60 2.05
C ILE A 413 -33.50 -11.55 1.91
N LYS A 414 -33.13 -10.29 1.68
CA LYS A 414 -34.09 -9.20 1.45
C LYS A 414 -35.01 -9.50 0.25
N TYR A 415 -34.46 -10.13 -0.79
CA TYR A 415 -35.18 -10.46 -2.03
C TYR A 415 -35.26 -11.97 -2.27
N GLU A 416 -35.43 -12.76 -1.21
CA GLU A 416 -35.35 -14.23 -1.24
C GLU A 416 -36.22 -14.84 -2.35
N GLN A 417 -37.46 -14.36 -2.48
CA GLN A 417 -38.42 -14.84 -3.48
C GLN A 417 -37.91 -14.70 -4.92
N ILE A 418 -37.26 -13.57 -5.24
CA ILE A 418 -36.70 -13.32 -6.57
C ILE A 418 -35.61 -14.34 -6.87
N PHE A 419 -34.70 -14.54 -5.91
CA PHE A 419 -33.62 -15.53 -6.07
C PHE A 419 -34.16 -16.96 -6.13
N GLU A 420 -35.15 -17.33 -5.31
CA GLU A 420 -35.84 -18.62 -5.40
C GLU A 420 -36.41 -18.84 -6.81
N THR A 421 -37.04 -17.83 -7.41
CA THR A 421 -37.56 -17.92 -8.78
C THR A 421 -36.45 -18.11 -9.81
N ILE A 422 -35.33 -17.39 -9.69
CA ILE A 422 -34.16 -17.56 -10.56
C ILE A 422 -33.63 -19.01 -10.49
N PHE A 423 -33.49 -19.56 -9.29
CA PHE A 423 -33.08 -20.96 -9.11
C PHE A 423 -34.15 -21.93 -9.64
N ASN A 424 -35.44 -21.62 -9.48
CA ASN A 424 -36.52 -22.43 -10.04
C ASN A 424 -36.40 -22.51 -11.56
N TYR A 425 -36.11 -21.41 -12.25
CA TYR A 425 -35.89 -21.44 -13.70
C TYR A 425 -34.77 -22.41 -14.09
N ALA A 426 -33.66 -22.43 -13.34
CA ALA A 426 -32.58 -23.41 -13.56
C ALA A 426 -33.04 -24.85 -13.28
N PHE A 427 -33.78 -25.09 -12.20
CA PHE A 427 -34.25 -26.41 -11.81
C PHE A 427 -35.24 -27.02 -12.82
N ILE A 428 -36.15 -26.23 -13.38
CA ILE A 428 -37.18 -26.73 -14.31
C ILE A 428 -36.77 -26.61 -15.78
N HIS A 429 -35.58 -26.08 -16.07
CA HIS A 429 -35.13 -25.87 -17.43
C HIS A 429 -35.00 -27.20 -18.19
N LYS A 430 -35.56 -27.29 -19.40
CA LYS A 430 -35.55 -28.52 -20.23
C LYS A 430 -34.15 -29.05 -20.56
N GLN A 431 -33.16 -28.16 -20.60
CA GLN A 431 -31.76 -28.49 -20.90
C GLN A 431 -30.90 -28.73 -19.65
N ARG A 432 -31.48 -28.80 -18.45
CA ARG A 432 -30.73 -28.95 -17.19
C ARG A 432 -29.81 -30.16 -17.23
N THR A 433 -28.57 -29.98 -16.79
CA THR A 433 -27.56 -31.04 -16.70
C THR A 433 -27.08 -31.23 -15.26
N SER A 434 -26.24 -32.25 -15.03
CA SER A 434 -25.51 -32.40 -13.76
C SER A 434 -24.61 -31.20 -13.46
N SER A 435 -24.09 -30.51 -14.48
CA SER A 435 -23.32 -29.27 -14.31
C SER A 435 -24.17 -28.14 -13.73
N THR A 436 -25.44 -28.04 -14.15
CA THR A 436 -26.41 -27.06 -13.61
C THR A 436 -26.58 -27.26 -12.11
N LEU A 437 -26.83 -28.51 -11.70
CA LEU A 437 -26.97 -28.87 -10.29
C LEU A 437 -25.68 -28.57 -9.53
N SER A 438 -24.52 -28.92 -10.07
CA SER A 438 -23.23 -28.60 -9.46
C SER A 438 -23.07 -27.10 -9.21
N LYS A 439 -23.46 -26.22 -10.15
CA LYS A 439 -23.37 -24.76 -9.96
C LYS A 439 -24.27 -24.27 -8.83
N ILE A 440 -25.48 -24.82 -8.72
CA ILE A 440 -26.42 -24.49 -7.64
C ILE A 440 -25.87 -24.97 -6.30
N PHE A 441 -25.36 -26.21 -6.23
CA PHE A 441 -24.73 -26.75 -5.03
C PHE A 441 -23.50 -25.93 -4.62
N THR A 442 -22.63 -25.57 -5.55
CA THR A 442 -21.47 -24.71 -5.28
C THR A 442 -21.90 -23.37 -4.69
N TYR A 443 -22.98 -22.77 -5.21
CA TYR A 443 -23.51 -21.53 -4.63
C TYR A 443 -24.12 -21.73 -3.25
N ALA A 444 -24.87 -22.81 -3.00
CA ALA A 444 -25.41 -23.09 -1.68
C ALA A 444 -24.30 -23.31 -0.64
N ILE A 445 -23.24 -24.04 -0.99
CA ILE A 445 -22.04 -24.21 -0.16
C ILE A 445 -21.35 -22.86 0.09
N HIS A 446 -21.23 -22.03 -0.95
CA HIS A 446 -20.68 -20.67 -0.82
C HIS A 446 -21.43 -19.86 0.24
N LEU A 447 -22.77 -19.88 0.22
CA LEU A 447 -23.57 -19.20 1.25
C LEU A 447 -23.31 -19.73 2.66
N ILE A 448 -23.16 -21.05 2.82
CA ILE A 448 -22.88 -21.68 4.11
C ILE A 448 -21.49 -21.26 4.63
N ILE A 449 -20.47 -21.27 3.77
CA ILE A 449 -19.09 -20.88 4.16
C ILE A 449 -19.05 -19.41 4.59
N HIS A 450 -19.75 -18.54 3.87
CA HIS A 450 -19.66 -17.10 4.10
C HIS A 450 -20.68 -16.56 5.12
N VAL A 451 -21.57 -17.40 5.64
CA VAL A 451 -22.61 -16.99 6.61
C VAL A 451 -22.03 -16.41 7.91
N GLU A 452 -20.84 -16.85 8.31
CA GLU A 452 -20.14 -16.35 9.51
C GLU A 452 -19.84 -14.85 9.44
N GLN A 453 -19.81 -14.28 8.22
CA GLN A 453 -19.68 -12.85 8.04
C GLN A 453 -20.91 -12.07 8.54
N CYS A 454 -22.05 -12.68 8.78
CA CYS A 454 -23.22 -11.98 9.30
C CYS A 454 -23.15 -11.85 10.83
N LYS A 455 -23.19 -10.63 11.39
CA LYS A 455 -23.24 -10.45 12.86
C LYS A 455 -24.57 -10.86 13.49
N SER A 456 -25.65 -10.77 12.72
CA SER A 456 -26.99 -11.09 13.19
C SER A 456 -27.23 -12.59 13.12
N LYS A 457 -27.46 -13.23 14.27
CA LYS A 457 -27.86 -14.65 14.32
C LYS A 457 -29.11 -14.93 13.48
N LYS A 458 -30.06 -13.99 13.45
CA LYS A 458 -31.28 -14.09 12.63
C LYS A 458 -30.93 -14.21 11.15
N LEU A 459 -30.11 -13.30 10.64
CA LEU A 459 -29.69 -13.31 9.23
C LEU A 459 -28.87 -14.57 8.90
N GLN A 460 -28.01 -15.03 9.82
CA GLN A 460 -27.31 -16.30 9.65
C GLN A 460 -28.28 -17.47 9.47
N THR A 461 -29.32 -17.55 10.31
CA THR A 461 -30.34 -18.61 10.21
C THR A 461 -31.11 -18.53 8.89
N GLU A 462 -31.47 -17.33 8.43
CA GLU A 462 -32.17 -17.12 7.15
C GLU A 462 -31.30 -17.58 5.95
N ILE A 463 -30.01 -17.23 5.93
CA ILE A 463 -29.05 -17.66 4.91
C ILE A 463 -28.87 -19.18 4.91
N LEU A 464 -28.68 -19.79 6.09
CA LEU A 464 -28.57 -21.24 6.20
C LEU A 464 -29.86 -21.93 5.75
N THR A 465 -31.01 -21.34 6.01
CA THR A 465 -32.31 -21.89 5.60
C THR A 465 -32.44 -21.88 4.08
N PHE A 466 -32.12 -20.75 3.45
CA PHE A 466 -32.11 -20.61 2.00
C PHE A 466 -31.10 -21.56 1.32
N ALA A 467 -29.87 -21.64 1.83
CA ALA A 467 -28.87 -22.57 1.31
C ALA A 467 -29.31 -24.04 1.42
N ASN A 468 -29.90 -24.42 2.57
CA ASN A 468 -30.44 -25.77 2.76
C ASN A 468 -31.63 -26.08 1.84
N LYS A 469 -32.47 -25.09 1.52
CA LYS A 469 -33.55 -25.26 0.53
C LYS A 469 -32.97 -25.59 -0.85
N LEU A 470 -31.90 -24.91 -1.26
CA LEU A 470 -31.22 -25.17 -2.54
C LEU A 470 -30.58 -26.56 -2.58
N ILE A 471 -30.03 -27.04 -1.46
CA ILE A 471 -29.39 -28.38 -1.37
C ILE A 471 -30.43 -29.51 -1.36
N LYS A 472 -31.59 -29.31 -0.74
CA LYS A 472 -32.63 -30.33 -0.61
C LYS A 472 -33.43 -30.58 -1.89
N ARG A 473 -33.52 -29.58 -2.75
CA ARG A 473 -34.17 -29.68 -4.06
C ARG A 473 -33.25 -30.33 -5.07
#